data_AF-A0A178LXL5-F1
#
_entry.id   AF-A0A178LXL5-F1
#
_cell.length_a   1.000
_cell.length_b   1.000
_cell.length_c   1.000
_cell.angle_alpha   90.00
_cell.angle_beta   90.00
_cell.angle_gamma   90.00
#
_symmetry.space_group_name_H-M   'P 1'
#
loop_
_entity.id
_entity.type
_entity.pdbx_description
1 polymer ?
#
loop_
_entity_poly.entity_id
_entity_poly.type
_entity_poly.pdbx_seq_one_letter_code
_entity_poly.pdbx_strand_id
1 'polypeptide(L)'
;MTTPDDREPNFAQPWAPHRLKIYTWTGIFTFAMFLLVTVGVSIGLIAPTFTTDVVVNLIFGIPVMLLPFVILWNAPGERRTRLDKAAELTLFYLPYTAGSQIGYELMFLIGHPLGLWAPTTDPGWKWLWWQYGLADTRYVSGNPWIFALEVVGVLTGLTVFAMWTRLVRTGLSTESRIRCLWVTFAGCAILMSSTAVYFLAEVGAGFGNIGQGAFGLGFKFIGENIPFIVLPPLVLYSIHLQIDYLTRRAGAEALSAQAVRGSAAR
;
A
#
# COMPACT_ATOMS: atom_id res chain seq x y z
N MET A 1 -14.82 -25.13 31.42
CA MET A 1 -14.69 -25.02 29.94
C MET A 1 -15.42 -23.77 29.51
N THR A 2 -14.69 -22.67 29.34
CA THR A 2 -15.22 -21.46 28.70
C THR A 2 -15.12 -21.67 27.19
N THR A 3 -16.25 -21.76 26.50
CA THR A 3 -16.30 -21.65 25.04
C THR A 3 -15.57 -20.35 24.65
N PRO A 4 -14.51 -20.39 23.82
CA PRO A 4 -13.99 -19.16 23.23
C PRO A 4 -15.12 -18.55 22.41
N ASP A 5 -15.37 -17.25 22.53
CA ASP A 5 -16.36 -16.50 21.74
C ASP A 5 -16.39 -16.99 20.27
N ASP A 6 -17.48 -17.63 19.87
CA ASP A 6 -17.80 -18.16 18.52
C ASP A 6 -18.06 -17.02 17.50
N ARG A 7 -17.29 -15.93 17.56
CA ARG A 7 -17.42 -14.85 16.59
C ARG A 7 -16.67 -15.23 15.31
N GLU A 8 -17.43 -15.49 14.25
CA GLU A 8 -16.87 -15.68 12.92
C GLU A 8 -16.10 -14.42 12.46
N PRO A 9 -14.81 -14.54 12.08
CA PRO A 9 -14.01 -13.40 11.64
C PRO A 9 -14.57 -12.77 10.35
N ASN A 10 -14.67 -11.45 10.31
CA ASN A 10 -15.13 -10.73 9.12
C ASN A 10 -13.98 -10.43 8.16
N PHE A 11 -13.73 -11.32 7.20
CA PHE A 11 -12.65 -11.16 6.21
C PHE A 11 -12.93 -10.11 5.12
N ALA A 12 -14.15 -9.62 4.97
CA ALA A 12 -14.51 -8.69 3.91
C ALA A 12 -14.46 -7.23 4.37
N GLN A 13 -14.90 -6.98 5.61
CA GLN A 13 -15.03 -5.66 6.20
C GLN A 13 -14.63 -5.68 7.70
N PRO A 14 -13.37 -6.00 8.03
CA PRO A 14 -12.88 -6.20 9.41
C PRO A 14 -12.76 -4.91 10.23
N TRP A 15 -12.92 -3.74 9.61
CA TRP A 15 -12.71 -2.45 10.25
C TRP A 15 -13.91 -2.00 11.10
N ALA A 16 -13.60 -1.43 12.26
CA ALA A 16 -14.60 -0.70 13.05
C ALA A 16 -14.92 0.66 12.39
N PRO A 17 -16.13 1.21 12.60
CA PRO A 17 -16.54 2.49 11.99
C PRO A 17 -15.58 3.66 12.28
N HIS A 18 -14.96 3.69 13.46
CA HIS A 18 -14.03 4.77 13.82
C HIS A 18 -12.69 4.66 13.05
N ARG A 19 -12.13 3.45 12.88
CA ARG A 19 -10.91 3.25 12.09
C ARG A 19 -11.16 3.50 10.61
N LEU A 20 -12.29 3.03 10.08
CA LEU A 20 -12.70 3.34 8.71
C LEU A 20 -12.75 4.85 8.47
N LYS A 21 -13.36 5.62 9.38
CA LYS A 21 -13.38 7.09 9.30
C LYS A 21 -11.97 7.67 9.25
N ILE A 22 -11.04 7.20 10.09
CA ILE A 22 -9.66 7.67 10.10
C ILE A 22 -8.97 7.37 8.76
N TYR A 23 -9.07 6.14 8.25
CA TYR A 23 -8.50 5.78 6.95
C TYR A 23 -9.06 6.65 5.82
N THR A 24 -10.39 6.81 5.77
CA THR A 24 -11.06 7.59 4.73
C THR A 24 -10.69 9.07 4.81
N TRP A 25 -10.76 9.69 5.99
CA TRP A 25 -10.43 11.12 6.14
C TRP A 25 -8.96 11.41 5.89
N THR A 26 -8.04 10.52 6.29
CA THR A 26 -6.62 10.66 5.99
C THR A 26 -6.37 10.58 4.48
N GLY A 27 -7.03 9.66 3.78
CA GLY A 27 -6.97 9.56 2.32
C GLY A 27 -7.51 10.81 1.62
N ILE A 28 -8.69 11.29 2.02
CA ILE A 28 -9.30 12.53 1.48
C ILE A 28 -8.39 13.73 1.72
N PHE A 29 -7.88 13.88 2.94
CA PHE A 29 -6.98 14.97 3.30
C PHE A 29 -5.71 14.96 2.46
N THR A 30 -5.06 13.81 2.33
CA THR A 30 -3.83 13.64 1.53
C THR A 30 -4.08 14.00 0.07
N PHE A 31 -5.15 13.46 -0.52
CA PHE A 31 -5.54 13.77 -1.90
C PHE A 31 -5.84 15.26 -2.10
N ALA A 32 -6.60 15.86 -1.19
CA ALA A 32 -6.95 17.29 -1.25
C ALA A 32 -5.69 18.17 -1.15
N MET A 33 -4.75 17.84 -0.27
CA MET A 33 -3.49 18.57 -0.13
C MET A 33 -2.65 18.49 -1.40
N PHE A 34 -2.51 17.29 -1.99
CA PHE A 34 -1.80 17.14 -3.27
C PHE A 34 -2.44 17.97 -4.38
N LEU A 35 -3.78 17.93 -4.50
CA LEU A 35 -4.50 18.69 -5.50
C LEU A 35 -4.34 20.21 -5.29
N LEU A 36 -4.55 20.69 -4.07
CA LEU A 36 -4.46 22.11 -3.72
C LEU A 36 -3.08 22.67 -4.01
N VAL A 37 -2.02 21.96 -3.61
CA VAL A 37 -0.64 22.42 -3.83
C VAL A 37 -0.28 22.35 -5.31
N THR A 38 -0.63 21.26 -6.00
CA THR A 38 -0.37 21.13 -7.45
C THR A 38 -1.05 22.22 -8.25
N VAL A 39 -2.33 22.51 -7.97
CA VAL A 39 -3.08 23.61 -8.61
C VAL A 39 -2.48 24.97 -8.22
N GLY A 40 -2.19 25.18 -6.94
CA GLY A 40 -1.60 26.42 -6.45
C GLY A 40 -0.25 26.74 -7.09
N VAL A 41 0.61 25.73 -7.30
CA VAL A 41 1.85 25.87 -8.06
C VAL A 41 1.58 26.14 -9.53
N SER A 42 0.62 25.42 -10.14
CA SER A 42 0.26 25.58 -11.55
C SER A 42 -0.22 26.99 -11.92
N ILE A 43 -0.92 27.68 -11.00
CA ILE A 43 -1.43 29.04 -11.23
C ILE A 43 -0.52 30.13 -10.64
N GLY A 44 0.65 29.77 -10.11
CA GLY A 44 1.61 30.71 -9.52
C GLY A 44 1.24 31.26 -8.14
N LEU A 45 0.22 30.70 -7.47
CA LEU A 45 -0.15 31.07 -6.09
C LEU A 45 0.85 30.55 -5.05
N ILE A 46 1.44 29.38 -5.31
CA ILE A 46 2.42 28.73 -4.44
C ILE A 46 3.74 28.61 -5.20
N ALA A 47 4.83 29.12 -4.63
CA ALA A 47 6.14 28.98 -5.25
C ALA A 47 6.70 27.55 -5.08
N PRO A 48 7.26 26.92 -6.14
CA PRO A 48 7.85 25.59 -6.09
C PRO A 48 9.26 25.63 -5.46
N THR A 49 9.33 25.98 -4.18
CA THR A 49 10.58 26.12 -3.43
C THR A 49 10.85 24.89 -2.57
N PHE A 50 12.10 24.73 -2.13
CA PHE A 50 12.46 23.71 -1.13
C PHE A 50 11.66 23.85 0.17
N THR A 51 11.34 25.07 0.61
CA THR A 51 10.51 25.28 1.81
C THR A 51 9.09 24.74 1.60
N THR A 52 8.48 25.04 0.45
CA THR A 52 7.15 24.50 0.09
C THR A 52 7.19 22.97 0.07
N ASP A 53 8.22 22.41 -0.55
CA ASP A 53 8.44 20.97 -0.64
C ASP A 53 8.51 20.32 0.75
N VAL A 54 9.34 20.84 1.66
CA VAL A 54 9.45 20.35 3.04
C VAL A 54 8.11 20.45 3.78
N VAL A 55 7.48 21.62 3.77
CA VAL A 55 6.24 21.87 4.53
C VAL A 55 5.13 20.95 4.07
N VAL A 56 4.93 20.82 2.76
CA VAL A 56 3.84 20.01 2.20
C VAL A 56 4.08 18.53 2.49
N ASN A 57 5.30 18.04 2.28
CA ASN A 57 5.70 16.66 2.61
C ASN A 57 5.48 16.31 4.09
N LEU A 58 5.74 17.23 5.01
CA LEU A 58 5.44 17.00 6.43
C LEU A 58 3.93 16.99 6.71
N ILE A 59 3.16 17.88 6.08
CA ILE A 59 1.70 18.00 6.29
C ILE A 59 0.98 16.71 5.89
N PHE A 60 1.28 16.12 4.73
CA PHE A 60 0.61 14.89 4.30
C PHE A 60 1.38 13.62 4.71
N GLY A 61 2.71 13.67 4.75
CA GLY A 61 3.56 12.49 5.00
C GLY A 61 3.44 11.99 6.44
N ILE A 62 3.40 12.88 7.44
CA ILE A 62 3.27 12.46 8.85
C ILE A 62 1.96 11.70 9.09
N PRO A 63 0.77 12.21 8.72
CA PRO A 63 -0.48 11.45 8.85
C PRO A 63 -0.43 10.08 8.19
N VAL A 64 0.15 9.99 6.99
CA VAL A 64 0.27 8.73 6.25
C VAL A 64 1.20 7.74 6.96
N MET A 65 2.36 8.20 7.45
CA MET A 65 3.30 7.36 8.21
C MET A 65 2.70 6.85 9.53
N LEU A 66 1.80 7.62 10.15
CA LEU A 66 1.12 7.23 11.38
C LEU A 66 -0.06 6.29 11.16
N LEU A 67 -0.60 6.23 9.94
CA LEU A 67 -1.81 5.47 9.62
C LEU A 67 -1.74 3.97 9.97
N PRO A 68 -0.61 3.26 9.79
CA PRO A 68 -0.50 1.85 10.17
C PRO A 68 -0.69 1.61 11.68
N PHE A 69 -0.38 2.59 12.54
CA PHE A 69 -0.57 2.45 13.99
C PHE A 69 -2.05 2.44 14.40
N VAL A 70 -2.95 2.96 13.54
CA VAL A 70 -4.40 2.90 13.77
C VAL A 70 -4.90 1.46 13.86
N ILE A 71 -4.25 0.51 13.17
CA ILE A 71 -4.58 -0.92 13.23
C ILE A 71 -4.33 -1.48 14.64
N LEU A 72 -3.34 -0.93 15.35
CA LEU A 72 -2.99 -1.36 16.71
C LEU A 72 -3.95 -0.81 17.77
N TRP A 73 -4.65 0.28 17.45
CA TRP A 73 -5.59 0.92 18.35
C TRP A 73 -6.91 0.13 18.45
N ASN A 74 -7.29 -0.23 19.67
CA ASN A 74 -8.57 -0.85 19.99
C ASN A 74 -9.39 0.13 20.84
N ALA A 75 -10.67 0.31 20.50
CA ALA A 75 -11.56 1.12 21.32
C ALA A 75 -11.87 0.44 22.66
N PRO A 76 -12.29 1.18 23.71
CA PRO A 76 -12.74 0.58 24.96
C PRO A 76 -13.83 -0.48 24.73
N GLY A 77 -13.59 -1.69 25.24
CA GLY A 77 -14.50 -2.84 25.06
C GLY A 77 -14.33 -3.63 23.76
N GLU A 78 -13.46 -3.19 22.84
CA GLU A 78 -13.23 -3.91 21.58
C GLU A 78 -12.33 -5.12 21.79
N ARG A 79 -12.86 -6.33 21.51
CA ARG A 79 -12.11 -7.58 21.51
C ARG A 79 -11.87 -8.03 20.07
N ARG A 80 -10.61 -7.98 19.63
CA ARG A 80 -10.20 -8.42 18.29
C ARG A 80 -9.28 -9.61 18.39
N THR A 81 -9.58 -10.63 17.60
CA THR A 81 -8.68 -11.76 17.44
C THR A 81 -7.46 -11.35 16.62
N ARG A 82 -6.43 -12.21 16.64
CA ARG A 82 -5.29 -12.08 15.74
C ARG A 82 -5.72 -12.05 14.27
N LEU A 83 -6.76 -12.82 13.93
CA LEU A 83 -7.23 -12.95 12.56
C LEU A 83 -8.01 -11.71 12.09
N ASP A 84 -8.75 -11.05 12.99
CA ASP A 84 -9.41 -9.77 12.69
C ASP A 84 -8.38 -8.67 12.38
N LYS A 85 -7.29 -8.62 13.16
CA LYS A 85 -6.19 -7.68 12.92
C LYS A 85 -5.47 -7.97 11.61
N ALA A 86 -5.26 -9.25 11.30
CA ALA A 86 -4.65 -9.69 10.05
C ALA A 86 -5.50 -9.31 8.82
N ALA A 87 -6.80 -9.58 8.86
CA ALA A 87 -7.72 -9.19 7.79
C ALA A 87 -7.75 -7.66 7.58
N GLU A 88 -7.78 -6.89 8.67
CA GLU A 88 -7.78 -5.42 8.59
C GLU A 88 -6.47 -4.90 8.00
N LEU A 89 -5.32 -5.39 8.46
CA LEU A 89 -4.03 -4.99 7.91
C LEU A 89 -3.91 -5.30 6.42
N THR A 90 -4.33 -6.50 6.00
CA THR A 90 -4.35 -6.86 4.58
C THR A 90 -5.20 -5.86 3.79
N LEU A 91 -6.47 -5.69 4.14
CA LEU A 91 -7.38 -4.85 3.35
C LEU A 91 -7.09 -3.35 3.43
N PHE A 92 -6.39 -2.90 4.46
CA PHE A 92 -5.82 -1.55 4.54
C PHE A 92 -4.62 -1.39 3.60
N TYR A 93 -3.68 -2.34 3.63
CA TYR A 93 -2.41 -2.21 2.91
C TYR A 93 -2.57 -2.29 1.39
N LEU A 94 -3.47 -3.13 0.86
CA LEU A 94 -3.62 -3.29 -0.60
C LEU A 94 -3.96 -1.99 -1.35
N PRO A 95 -5.00 -1.23 -0.97
CA PRO A 95 -5.30 0.03 -1.64
C PRO A 95 -4.25 1.09 -1.33
N TYR A 96 -3.62 1.04 -0.15
CA TYR A 96 -2.53 1.94 0.21
C TYR A 96 -1.33 1.78 -0.74
N THR A 97 -0.84 0.54 -0.88
CA THR A 97 0.29 0.26 -1.78
C THR A 97 -0.10 0.49 -3.24
N ALA A 98 -1.29 0.04 -3.67
CA ALA A 98 -1.74 0.25 -5.04
C ALA A 98 -1.89 1.73 -5.39
N GLY A 99 -2.33 2.56 -4.45
CA GLY A 99 -2.46 4.01 -4.64
C GLY A 99 -1.12 4.68 -4.95
N SER A 100 -0.04 4.25 -4.29
CA SER A 100 1.32 4.72 -4.62
C SER A 100 1.73 4.26 -6.03
N GLN A 101 1.58 2.97 -6.34
CA GLN A 101 1.98 2.42 -7.64
C GLN A 101 1.20 3.06 -8.80
N ILE A 102 -0.11 3.23 -8.65
CA ILE A 102 -0.97 3.79 -9.71
C ILE A 102 -0.90 5.33 -9.73
N GLY A 103 -0.77 5.98 -8.58
CA GLY A 103 -0.77 7.44 -8.50
C GLY A 103 0.57 8.05 -8.90
N TYR A 104 1.67 7.54 -8.34
CA TYR A 104 3.01 8.04 -8.61
C TYR A 104 3.65 7.36 -9.81
N GLU A 105 3.75 6.04 -9.78
CA GLU A 105 4.62 5.30 -10.71
C GLU A 105 4.04 5.19 -12.11
N LEU A 106 2.73 5.01 -12.24
CA LEU A 106 2.08 5.03 -13.57
C LEU A 106 2.26 6.39 -14.25
N MET A 107 2.12 7.48 -13.49
CA MET A 107 2.33 8.82 -14.03
C MET A 107 3.77 8.98 -14.47
N PHE A 108 4.74 8.59 -13.63
CA PHE A 108 6.15 8.53 -14.01
C PHE A 108 6.38 7.76 -15.34
N LEU A 109 5.82 6.56 -15.48
CA LEU A 109 5.93 5.76 -16.71
C LEU A 109 5.34 6.45 -17.93
N ILE A 110 4.19 7.13 -17.78
CA ILE A 110 3.55 7.87 -18.87
C ILE A 110 4.40 9.08 -19.28
N GLY A 111 4.92 9.83 -18.32
CA GLY A 111 5.60 11.08 -18.64
C GLY A 111 7.03 10.91 -19.15
N HIS A 112 7.69 9.78 -18.89
CA HIS A 112 9.05 9.55 -19.38
C HIS A 112 9.17 9.51 -20.92
N PRO A 113 8.39 8.70 -21.66
CA PRO A 113 8.42 8.72 -23.12
C PRO A 113 7.92 10.05 -23.72
N LEU A 114 7.20 10.86 -22.94
CA LEU A 114 6.71 12.19 -23.33
C LEU A 114 7.67 13.32 -22.94
N GLY A 115 8.81 13.02 -22.30
CA GLY A 115 9.79 14.02 -21.85
C GLY A 115 9.30 14.96 -20.75
N LEU A 116 8.27 14.57 -19.98
CA LEU A 116 7.65 15.46 -18.98
C LEU A 116 8.52 15.70 -17.74
N TRP A 117 9.43 14.77 -17.42
CA TRP A 117 10.24 14.77 -16.19
C TRP A 117 11.61 15.43 -16.33
N ALA A 118 11.86 16.14 -17.43
CA ALA A 118 13.08 16.91 -17.57
C ALA A 118 13.23 17.91 -16.40
N PRO A 119 14.47 18.12 -15.88
CA PRO A 119 14.71 19.10 -14.84
C PRO A 119 14.19 20.49 -15.21
N THR A 120 13.48 21.13 -14.29
CA THR A 120 12.88 22.46 -14.45
C THR A 120 12.83 23.19 -13.12
N THR A 121 12.82 24.51 -13.15
CA THR A 121 12.53 25.37 -11.98
C THR A 121 11.06 25.77 -11.90
N ASP A 122 10.28 25.48 -12.95
CA ASP A 122 8.85 25.73 -13.03
C ASP A 122 8.12 24.41 -13.36
N PRO A 123 7.73 23.63 -12.35
CA PRO A 123 7.11 22.33 -12.56
C PRO A 123 5.62 22.42 -12.89
N GLY A 124 4.93 23.51 -12.55
CA GLY A 124 3.49 23.65 -12.73
C GLY A 124 2.71 22.44 -12.17
N TRP A 125 1.89 21.82 -13.03
CA TRP A 125 1.08 20.63 -12.66
C TRP A 125 1.93 19.39 -12.33
N LYS A 126 3.20 19.38 -12.73
CA LYS A 126 4.12 18.27 -12.50
C LYS A 126 4.73 18.28 -11.10
N TRP A 127 4.40 19.28 -10.28
CA TRP A 127 5.02 19.52 -8.97
C TRP A 127 5.12 18.27 -8.09
N LEU A 128 4.05 17.46 -8.05
CA LEU A 128 3.97 16.26 -7.22
C LEU A 128 5.08 15.23 -7.52
N TRP A 129 5.41 15.02 -8.79
CA TRP A 129 6.48 14.12 -9.23
C TRP A 129 7.83 14.80 -9.25
N TRP A 130 7.84 16.08 -9.65
CA TRP A 130 9.05 16.89 -9.68
C TRP A 130 9.72 16.96 -8.31
N GLN A 131 8.96 17.16 -7.24
CA GLN A 131 9.51 17.26 -5.89
C GLN A 131 10.21 15.96 -5.45
N TYR A 132 9.70 14.79 -5.87
CA TYR A 132 10.36 13.52 -5.58
C TYR A 132 11.61 13.34 -6.45
N GLY A 133 11.54 13.73 -7.73
CA GLY A 133 12.68 13.72 -8.65
C GLY A 133 13.85 14.63 -8.24
N LEU A 134 13.61 15.63 -7.38
CA LEU A 134 14.69 16.41 -6.75
C LEU A 134 15.46 15.60 -5.69
N ALA A 135 14.78 14.67 -5.01
CA ALA A 135 15.38 13.82 -3.99
C ALA A 135 15.98 12.55 -4.57
N ASP A 136 15.40 12.00 -5.64
CA ASP A 136 15.95 10.86 -6.37
C ASP A 136 16.07 11.21 -7.85
N THR A 137 17.30 11.52 -8.29
CA THR A 137 17.56 12.01 -9.65
C THR A 137 17.29 10.97 -10.73
N ARG A 138 17.13 9.69 -10.37
CA ARG A 138 16.84 8.62 -11.33
C ARG A 138 15.45 8.77 -11.95
N TYR A 139 14.52 9.44 -11.24
CA TYR A 139 13.18 9.74 -11.74
C TYR A 139 13.14 10.87 -12.78
N VAL A 140 14.25 11.59 -12.96
CA VAL A 140 14.38 12.62 -14.01
C VAL A 140 15.39 12.24 -15.09
N SER A 141 16.28 11.29 -14.81
CA SER A 141 17.38 10.92 -15.71
C SER A 141 17.04 9.83 -16.73
N GLY A 142 15.82 9.28 -16.73
CA GLY A 142 15.46 8.18 -17.63
C GLY A 142 16.18 6.88 -17.30
N ASN A 143 16.44 6.63 -16.01
CA ASN A 143 17.18 5.45 -15.56
C ASN A 143 16.43 4.16 -15.98
N PRO A 144 17.01 3.31 -16.86
CA PRO A 144 16.30 2.13 -17.39
C PRO A 144 15.92 1.12 -16.30
N TRP A 145 16.71 1.05 -15.22
CA TRP A 145 16.43 0.18 -14.09
C TRP A 145 15.21 0.65 -13.30
N ILE A 146 15.14 1.93 -12.95
CA ILE A 146 13.95 2.50 -12.28
C ILE A 146 12.72 2.34 -13.17
N PHE A 147 12.84 2.65 -14.47
CA PHE A 147 11.73 2.47 -15.41
C PHE A 147 11.19 1.03 -15.40
N ALA A 148 12.08 0.02 -15.47
CA ALA A 148 11.67 -1.38 -15.43
C ALA A 148 11.04 -1.77 -14.08
N LEU A 149 11.59 -1.27 -12.97
CA LEU A 149 11.05 -1.50 -11.62
C LEU A 149 9.63 -0.94 -11.50
N GLU A 150 9.39 0.28 -12.00
CA GLU A 150 8.07 0.91 -11.95
C GLU A 150 7.05 0.22 -12.86
N VAL A 151 7.46 -0.36 -14.00
CA VAL A 151 6.55 -1.22 -14.80
C VAL A 151 6.06 -2.40 -13.96
N VAL A 152 6.96 -3.08 -13.25
CA VAL A 152 6.60 -4.20 -12.37
C VAL A 152 5.71 -3.70 -11.22
N GLY A 153 6.07 -2.56 -10.63
CA GLY A 153 5.33 -1.90 -9.56
C GLY A 153 3.87 -1.60 -9.96
N VAL A 154 3.67 -0.93 -11.09
CA VAL A 154 2.34 -0.58 -11.63
C VAL A 154 1.50 -1.81 -11.95
N LEU A 155 2.04 -2.79 -12.68
CA LEU A 155 1.31 -4.01 -13.04
C LEU A 155 0.89 -4.80 -11.79
N THR A 156 1.78 -4.87 -10.80
CA THR A 156 1.49 -5.51 -9.51
C THR A 156 0.47 -4.71 -8.71
N GLY A 157 0.59 -3.39 -8.67
CA GLY A 157 -0.35 -2.46 -8.04
C GLY A 157 -1.77 -2.61 -8.57
N LEU A 158 -1.94 -2.66 -9.90
CA LEU A 158 -3.22 -2.93 -10.56
C LEU A 158 -3.77 -4.30 -10.18
N THR A 159 -2.92 -5.32 -10.14
CA THR A 159 -3.31 -6.69 -9.78
C THR A 159 -3.81 -6.77 -8.33
N VAL A 160 -3.06 -6.22 -7.37
CA VAL A 160 -3.48 -6.25 -5.95
C VAL A 160 -4.69 -5.35 -5.69
N PHE A 161 -4.85 -4.24 -6.42
CA PHE A 161 -6.05 -3.43 -6.36
C PHE A 161 -7.27 -4.21 -6.88
N ALA A 162 -7.14 -4.90 -8.01
CA ALA A 162 -8.20 -5.76 -8.52
C ALA A 162 -8.58 -6.86 -7.50
N MET A 163 -7.59 -7.51 -6.87
CA MET A 163 -7.87 -8.50 -5.82
C MET A 163 -8.54 -7.87 -4.60
N TRP A 164 -8.12 -6.67 -4.19
CA TRP A 164 -8.76 -5.93 -3.10
C TRP A 164 -10.26 -5.70 -3.38
N THR A 165 -10.63 -5.23 -4.58
CA THR A 165 -12.06 -5.02 -4.94
C THR A 165 -12.90 -6.30 -4.88
N ARG A 166 -12.26 -7.48 -4.98
CA ARG A 166 -12.92 -8.78 -4.79
C ARG A 166 -12.98 -9.15 -3.32
N LEU A 167 -11.89 -8.98 -2.58
CA LEU A 167 -11.77 -9.37 -1.17
C LEU A 167 -12.71 -8.58 -0.26
N VAL A 168 -13.00 -7.32 -0.57
CA VAL A 168 -13.96 -6.50 0.19
C VAL A 168 -15.43 -6.90 -0.02
N ARG A 169 -15.73 -7.79 -0.97
CA ARG A 169 -17.09 -8.30 -1.21
C ARG A 169 -17.46 -9.34 -0.16
N THR A 170 -18.62 -9.15 0.47
CA THR A 170 -19.15 -10.06 1.50
C THR A 170 -19.57 -11.41 0.93
N GLY A 171 -20.12 -11.45 -0.28
CA GLY A 171 -20.59 -12.67 -0.96
C GLY A 171 -19.52 -13.49 -1.69
N LEU A 172 -18.22 -13.21 -1.50
CA LEU A 172 -17.16 -13.96 -2.18
C LEU A 172 -17.02 -15.36 -1.57
N SER A 173 -17.11 -16.41 -2.41
CA SER A 173 -16.94 -17.79 -1.95
C SER A 173 -15.58 -18.03 -1.29
N THR A 174 -15.54 -18.96 -0.32
CA THR A 174 -14.31 -19.32 0.42
C THR A 174 -13.15 -19.65 -0.51
N GLU A 175 -13.40 -20.48 -1.53
CA GLU A 175 -12.38 -20.84 -2.53
C GLU A 175 -11.87 -19.63 -3.30
N SER A 176 -12.77 -18.75 -3.77
CA SER A 176 -12.37 -17.53 -4.48
C SER A 176 -11.58 -16.58 -3.58
N ARG A 177 -11.94 -16.49 -2.30
CA ARG A 177 -11.23 -15.68 -1.31
C ARG A 177 -9.81 -16.20 -1.10
N ILE A 178 -9.64 -17.51 -0.92
CA ILE A 178 -8.31 -18.14 -0.80
C ILE A 178 -7.46 -17.86 -2.04
N ARG A 179 -8.03 -18.01 -3.25
CA ARG A 179 -7.31 -17.69 -4.51
C ARG A 179 -6.90 -16.22 -4.58
N CYS A 180 -7.80 -15.29 -4.25
CA CYS A 180 -7.49 -13.86 -4.22
C CYS A 180 -6.39 -13.55 -3.20
N LEU A 181 -6.40 -14.19 -2.03
CA LEU A 181 -5.36 -14.05 -1.00
C LEU A 181 -4.01 -14.56 -1.50
N TRP A 182 -3.93 -15.68 -2.22
CA TRP A 182 -2.68 -16.16 -2.82
C TRP A 182 -2.12 -15.21 -3.89
N VAL A 183 -2.97 -14.70 -4.78
CA VAL A 183 -2.54 -13.69 -5.78
C VAL A 183 -2.03 -12.43 -5.08
N THR A 184 -2.73 -12.00 -4.04
CA THR A 184 -2.33 -10.87 -3.21
C THR A 184 -1.00 -11.12 -2.50
N PHE A 185 -0.80 -12.32 -1.93
CA PHE A 185 0.45 -12.72 -1.30
C PHE A 185 1.63 -12.58 -2.27
N ALA A 186 1.48 -13.14 -3.48
CA ALA A 186 2.49 -13.04 -4.52
C ALA A 186 2.76 -11.58 -4.91
N GLY A 187 1.72 -10.77 -5.09
CA GLY A 187 1.87 -9.35 -5.40
C GLY A 187 2.60 -8.56 -4.31
N CYS A 188 2.25 -8.76 -3.04
CA CYS A 188 2.95 -8.14 -1.91
C CYS A 188 4.42 -8.58 -1.83
N ALA A 189 4.73 -9.85 -2.13
CA ALA A 189 6.10 -10.35 -2.16
C ALA A 189 6.93 -9.72 -3.29
N ILE A 190 6.34 -9.55 -4.47
CA ILE A 190 6.98 -8.85 -5.60
C ILE A 190 7.28 -7.41 -5.22
N LEU A 191 6.30 -6.66 -4.71
CA LEU A 191 6.50 -5.26 -4.30
C LEU A 191 7.58 -5.13 -3.24
N MET A 192 7.55 -5.98 -2.21
CA MET A 192 8.59 -6.01 -1.17
C MET A 192 9.98 -6.27 -1.75
N SER A 193 10.09 -7.24 -2.66
CA SER A 193 11.36 -7.55 -3.33
C SER A 193 11.85 -6.36 -4.16
N SER A 194 10.97 -5.73 -4.93
CA SER A 194 11.31 -4.54 -5.73
C SER A 194 11.81 -3.41 -4.84
N THR A 195 11.11 -3.10 -3.75
CA THR A 195 11.54 -2.08 -2.78
C THR A 195 12.88 -2.42 -2.15
N ALA A 196 13.12 -3.69 -1.78
CA ALA A 196 14.41 -4.11 -1.24
C ALA A 196 15.55 -3.89 -2.24
N VAL A 197 15.36 -4.26 -3.52
CA VAL A 197 16.37 -4.03 -4.55
C VAL A 197 16.57 -2.53 -4.82
N TYR A 198 15.51 -1.73 -4.80
CA TYR A 198 15.61 -0.26 -4.92
C TYR A 198 16.54 0.34 -3.86
N PHE A 199 16.39 -0.05 -2.60
CA PHE A 199 17.27 0.38 -1.52
C PHE A 199 18.70 -0.13 -1.67
N LEU A 200 18.88 -1.44 -1.90
CA LEU A 200 20.19 -2.05 -2.00
C LEU A 200 20.99 -1.52 -3.20
N ALA A 201 20.32 -1.23 -4.31
CA ALA A 201 20.93 -0.61 -5.49
C ALA A 201 21.46 0.78 -5.16
N GLU A 202 20.73 1.59 -4.39
CA GLU A 202 21.22 2.93 -4.01
C GLU A 202 22.36 2.88 -2.99
N VAL A 203 22.29 1.95 -2.02
CA VAL A 203 23.42 1.68 -1.12
C VAL A 203 24.67 1.28 -1.92
N GLY A 204 24.51 0.40 -2.91
CA GLY A 204 25.59 0.00 -3.81
C GLY A 204 26.13 1.14 -4.68
N ALA A 205 25.29 2.11 -5.01
CA ALA A 205 25.67 3.33 -5.73
C ALA A 205 26.26 4.43 -4.82
N GLY A 206 26.41 4.16 -3.52
CA GLY A 206 26.98 5.12 -2.56
C GLY A 206 26.11 6.36 -2.34
N PHE A 207 24.79 6.24 -2.52
CA PHE A 207 23.81 7.34 -2.43
C PHE A 207 24.01 8.47 -3.45
N GLY A 208 24.71 8.20 -4.56
CA GLY A 208 25.06 9.19 -5.58
C GLY A 208 23.86 9.79 -6.33
N ASN A 209 22.68 9.16 -6.25
CA ASN A 209 21.46 9.67 -6.90
C ASN A 209 20.55 10.46 -5.95
N ILE A 210 20.90 10.54 -4.66
CA ILE A 210 20.05 11.17 -3.65
C ILE A 210 20.39 12.65 -3.50
N GLY A 211 19.45 13.51 -3.89
CA GLY A 211 19.51 14.96 -3.76
C GLY A 211 18.97 15.48 -2.43
N GLN A 212 18.89 16.81 -2.28
CA GLN A 212 18.29 17.52 -1.14
C GLN A 212 18.90 17.21 0.26
N GLY A 213 20.12 16.66 0.30
CA GLY A 213 20.88 16.43 1.53
C GLY A 213 20.12 15.55 2.55
N ALA A 214 20.16 15.94 3.82
CA ALA A 214 19.53 15.17 4.89
C ALA A 214 18.01 15.02 4.74
N PHE A 215 17.33 15.99 4.14
CA PHE A 215 15.89 15.90 3.92
C PHE A 215 15.55 14.89 2.82
N GLY A 216 16.25 14.94 1.69
CA GLY A 216 16.06 13.98 0.61
C GLY A 216 16.41 12.56 1.03
N LEU A 217 17.53 12.36 1.73
CA LEU A 217 17.91 11.04 2.23
C LEU A 217 16.98 10.54 3.36
N GLY A 218 16.78 11.36 4.40
CA GLY A 218 16.08 10.94 5.61
C GLY A 218 14.58 10.86 5.44
N PHE A 219 13.95 11.92 4.92
CA PHE A 219 12.50 11.99 4.83
C PHE A 219 11.97 11.30 3.58
N LYS A 220 12.48 11.65 2.40
CA LYS A 220 11.93 11.15 1.13
C LYS A 220 12.41 9.74 0.81
N PHE A 221 13.72 9.55 0.73
CA PHE A 221 14.26 8.25 0.35
C PHE A 221 14.00 7.18 1.42
N ILE A 222 14.30 7.46 2.70
CA ILE A 222 14.03 6.50 3.79
C ILE A 222 12.58 6.61 4.27
N GLY A 223 12.18 7.76 4.80
CA GLY A 223 10.91 7.94 5.52
C GLY A 223 9.65 7.57 4.73
N GLU A 224 9.48 8.09 3.51
CA GLU A 224 8.31 7.80 2.67
C GLU A 224 8.27 6.33 2.22
N ASN A 225 9.43 5.68 2.15
CA ASN A 225 9.56 4.28 1.73
C ASN A 225 9.49 3.29 2.92
N ILE A 226 9.58 3.74 4.18
CA ILE A 226 9.45 2.88 5.38
C ILE A 226 8.20 1.99 5.34
N PRO A 227 7.00 2.51 5.01
CA PRO A 227 5.79 1.68 4.93
C PRO A 227 5.92 0.53 3.92
N PHE A 228 6.68 0.72 2.85
CA PHE A 228 6.84 -0.24 1.75
C PHE A 228 7.92 -1.30 2.02
N ILE A 229 8.76 -1.12 3.04
CA ILE A 229 9.73 -2.14 3.48
C ILE A 229 9.33 -2.81 4.79
N VAL A 230 8.68 -2.08 5.71
CA VAL A 230 8.33 -2.59 7.04
C VAL A 230 6.98 -3.31 7.06
N LEU A 231 5.96 -2.80 6.36
CA LEU A 231 4.63 -3.43 6.39
C LEU A 231 4.51 -4.72 5.57
N PRO A 232 5.14 -4.88 4.38
CA PRO A 232 4.93 -6.08 3.58
C PRO A 232 5.21 -7.40 4.31
N PRO A 233 6.28 -7.56 5.12
CA PRO A 233 6.45 -8.79 5.91
C PRO A 233 5.27 -9.09 6.84
N LEU A 234 4.71 -8.07 7.49
CA LEU A 234 3.55 -8.19 8.37
C LEU A 234 2.26 -8.51 7.59
N VAL A 235 2.13 -7.93 6.39
CA VAL A 235 1.00 -8.17 5.49
C VAL A 235 1.05 -9.59 4.92
N LEU A 236 2.21 -10.06 4.46
CA LEU A 236 2.42 -11.42 3.99
C LEU A 236 2.06 -12.42 5.08
N TYR A 237 2.53 -12.19 6.30
CA TYR A 237 2.18 -13.00 7.45
C TYR A 237 0.67 -12.97 7.75
N SER A 238 0.03 -11.80 7.63
CA SER A 238 -1.41 -11.62 7.83
C SER A 238 -2.24 -12.34 6.76
N ILE A 239 -1.78 -12.34 5.51
CA ILE A 239 -2.40 -13.08 4.41
C ILE A 239 -2.24 -14.59 4.66
N HIS A 240 -1.06 -15.04 5.09
CA HIS A 240 -0.82 -16.43 5.44
C HIS A 240 -1.78 -16.93 6.53
N LEU A 241 -2.00 -16.16 7.60
CA LEU A 241 -2.96 -16.51 8.66
C LEU A 241 -4.39 -16.68 8.13
N GLN A 242 -4.82 -15.82 7.20
CA GLN A 242 -6.14 -15.91 6.58
C GLN A 242 -6.26 -17.15 5.69
N ILE A 243 -5.23 -17.43 4.88
CA ILE A 243 -5.19 -18.61 4.02
C ILE A 243 -5.23 -19.89 4.88
N ASP A 244 -4.37 -20.01 5.88
CA ASP A 244 -4.30 -21.19 6.75
C ASP A 244 -5.65 -21.47 7.42
N TYR A 245 -6.28 -20.44 8.00
CA TYR A 245 -7.59 -20.56 8.62
C TYR A 245 -8.67 -21.02 7.62
N LEU A 246 -8.79 -20.34 6.47
CA LEU A 246 -9.84 -20.62 5.49
C LEU A 246 -9.65 -22.00 4.85
N THR A 247 -8.41 -22.41 4.57
CA THR A 247 -8.09 -23.72 4.01
C THR A 247 -8.41 -24.85 5.00
N ARG A 248 -8.05 -24.71 6.28
CA ARG A 248 -8.39 -25.71 7.31
C ARG A 248 -9.89 -25.86 7.47
N ARG A 249 -10.62 -24.74 7.51
CA ARG A 249 -12.08 -24.74 7.62
C ARG A 249 -12.74 -25.43 6.41
N ALA A 250 -12.33 -25.06 5.19
CA ALA A 250 -12.86 -25.69 3.97
C ALA A 250 -12.59 -27.21 3.95
N GLY A 251 -11.42 -27.65 4.45
CA GLY A 251 -11.11 -29.07 4.59
C GLY A 251 -12.02 -29.78 5.58
N ALA A 252 -12.27 -29.19 6.76
CA ALA A 252 -13.18 -29.76 7.76
C ALA A 252 -14.64 -29.85 7.27
N GLU A 253 -15.12 -28.83 6.57
CA GLU A 253 -16.45 -28.82 5.95
C GLU A 253 -16.59 -29.92 4.89
N ALA A 254 -15.56 -30.12 4.05
CA ALA A 254 -15.55 -31.16 3.03
C ALA A 254 -15.61 -32.57 3.64
N LEU A 255 -14.84 -32.83 4.70
CA LEU A 255 -14.87 -34.10 5.43
C LEU A 255 -16.22 -34.35 6.09
N SER A 256 -16.81 -33.32 6.69
CA SER A 256 -18.13 -33.41 7.33
C SER A 256 -19.22 -33.72 6.30
N ALA A 257 -19.19 -33.07 5.14
CA ALA A 257 -20.12 -33.34 4.04
C ALA A 257 -19.97 -34.76 3.48
N GLN A 258 -18.75 -35.29 3.40
CA GLN A 258 -18.50 -36.67 2.99
C GLN A 258 -19.04 -37.68 4.02
N ALA A 259 -18.84 -37.44 5.31
CA ALA A 259 -19.35 -38.29 6.38
C ALA A 259 -20.88 -38.41 6.32
N VAL A 260 -21.58 -37.27 6.18
CA VAL A 260 -23.05 -37.24 6.07
C VAL A 260 -23.55 -38.02 4.84
N ARG A 261 -22.90 -37.85 3.68
CA ARG A 261 -23.25 -38.60 2.47
C ARG A 261 -23.00 -40.10 2.60
N GLY A 262 -21.92 -40.50 3.28
CA GLY A 262 -21.60 -41.90 3.55
C GLY A 262 -22.59 -42.59 4.49
N SER A 263 -23.16 -41.85 5.45
CA SER A 263 -24.22 -42.34 6.33
C SER A 263 -25.60 -42.42 5.67
N ALA A 264 -25.91 -41.56 4.68
CA ALA A 264 -27.18 -41.60 3.97
C ALA A 264 -27.27 -42.69 2.88
N ALA A 265 -26.12 -43.29 2.52
CA ALA A 265 -26.02 -44.36 1.53
C ALA A 265 -26.03 -45.77 2.15
N ARG A 266 -26.19 -45.89 3.48
CA ARG A 266 -26.36 -47.14 4.21
C ARG A 266 -27.79 -47.26 4.73
#